data_AF-B8D034-F1
#
_entry.id   AF-B8D034-F1
#
_cell.length_a   1.000
_cell.length_b   1.000
_cell.length_c   1.000
_cell.angle_alpha   90.00
_cell.angle_beta   90.00
_cell.angle_gamma   90.00
#
_symmetry.space_group_name_H-M   'P 1'
#
loop_
_entity.id
_entity.type
_entity.pdbx_description
1 polymer ?
#
loop_
_entity_poly.entity_id
_entity_poly.type
_entity_poly.pdbx_seq_one_letter_code
_entity_poly.pdbx_strand_id
1 'polypeptide(L)'
;MSNQRFKFTKVLNHGTNNPIVNRLSLQFFELFKTNLINLSDKKIEKIKEFLHECTLDLIKAQELFKNYLELQNETINKIIEEKEIKIKENVIQYNDPSYELNKYFEDFLIRNVIALRKTIKIAECVFDKKFDGPKDLLKYLKKVFTNEKEYIKMLNEDSKWYKELYDYRGKVEHSKLEITNFEVYLDKNDKPLVKKQILVDKNCTLEEYMDVTLYNVFSYCEDFTVMLLKLHCSDIMRIVQIPENQRENHRNFKYTYDLREDLKSKLLDKEDS
;
A
#
# COMPACT_ATOMS: atom_id res chain seq x y z
N MET A 1 -48.63 -5.70 -4.85
CA MET A 1 -47.37 -5.09 -4.34
C MET A 1 -46.22 -5.94 -4.84
N SER A 2 -45.38 -5.41 -5.75
CA SER A 2 -44.24 -6.15 -6.28
C SER A 2 -43.16 -6.28 -5.20
N ASN A 3 -42.79 -7.51 -4.87
CA ASN A 3 -41.63 -7.80 -4.02
C ASN A 3 -40.37 -7.29 -4.72
N GLN A 4 -39.91 -6.09 -4.39
CA GLN A 4 -38.56 -5.64 -4.73
C GLN A 4 -37.57 -6.53 -3.98
N ARG A 5 -37.03 -7.54 -4.69
CA ARG A 5 -35.92 -8.35 -4.19
C ARG A 5 -34.66 -7.48 -4.17
N PHE A 6 -34.19 -7.12 -2.98
CA PHE A 6 -32.89 -6.51 -2.79
C PHE A 6 -31.79 -7.47 -3.29
N LYS A 7 -31.00 -7.01 -4.26
CA LYS A 7 -29.85 -7.76 -4.78
C LYS A 7 -28.61 -7.31 -4.03
N PHE A 8 -28.25 -8.05 -2.99
CA PHE A 8 -26.96 -7.86 -2.32
C PHE A 8 -25.85 -8.34 -3.25
N THR A 9 -25.03 -7.41 -3.72
CA THR A 9 -23.84 -7.72 -4.53
C THR A 9 -22.62 -7.48 -3.66
N LYS A 10 -21.78 -8.50 -3.50
CA LYS A 10 -20.51 -8.38 -2.76
C LYS A 10 -19.57 -7.49 -3.59
N VAL A 11 -19.32 -6.27 -3.11
CA VAL A 11 -18.46 -5.30 -3.81
C VAL A 11 -16.97 -5.60 -3.56
N LEU A 12 -16.65 -6.16 -2.39
CA LEU A 12 -15.29 -6.48 -1.96
C LEU A 12 -15.24 -7.79 -1.19
N ASN A 13 -14.16 -8.54 -1.36
CA ASN A 13 -13.89 -9.74 -0.54
C ASN A 13 -13.48 -9.40 0.90
N HIS A 14 -13.05 -8.16 1.12
CA HIS A 14 -12.60 -7.64 2.40
C HIS A 14 -13.62 -6.65 2.96
N GLY A 15 -13.93 -6.80 4.24
CA GLY A 15 -14.82 -5.90 4.97
C GLY A 15 -14.08 -4.68 5.53
N THR A 16 -14.79 -3.89 6.33
CA THR A 16 -14.27 -2.69 7.00
C THR A 16 -13.13 -2.97 7.99
N ASN A 17 -12.94 -4.23 8.39
CA ASN A 17 -11.84 -4.63 9.28
C ASN A 17 -10.48 -4.64 8.58
N ASN A 18 -10.43 -4.64 7.24
CA ASN A 18 -9.17 -4.55 6.50
C ASN A 18 -8.64 -3.10 6.55
N PRO A 19 -7.42 -2.86 7.06
CA PRO A 19 -6.85 -1.51 7.17
C PRO A 19 -6.80 -0.76 5.84
N ILE A 20 -6.52 -1.43 4.72
CA ILE A 20 -6.45 -0.81 3.39
C ILE A 20 -7.81 -0.21 3.02
N VAL A 21 -8.89 -0.99 3.14
CA VAL A 21 -10.26 -0.52 2.88
C VAL A 21 -10.60 0.68 3.76
N ASN A 22 -10.31 0.53 5.05
CA ASN A 22 -10.76 1.46 6.06
C ASN A 22 -10.02 2.81 5.97
N ARG A 23 -8.71 2.77 5.74
CA ARG A 23 -7.84 3.95 5.75
C ARG A 23 -7.69 4.64 4.39
N LEU A 24 -7.79 3.92 3.27
CA LEU A 24 -7.70 4.55 1.95
C LEU A 24 -9.05 4.91 1.32
N SER A 25 -10.11 4.16 1.61
CA SER A 25 -11.45 4.50 1.10
C SER A 25 -12.27 5.20 2.18
N LEU A 26 -12.63 4.49 3.25
CA LEU A 26 -13.65 4.97 4.18
C LEU A 26 -13.25 6.25 4.91
N GLN A 27 -12.03 6.30 5.44
CA GLN A 27 -11.50 7.48 6.12
C GLN A 27 -11.63 8.74 5.27
N PHE A 28 -11.13 8.71 4.03
CA PHE A 28 -11.18 9.88 3.17
C PHE A 28 -12.60 10.23 2.76
N PHE A 29 -13.47 9.22 2.58
CA PHE A 29 -14.88 9.47 2.26
C PHE A 29 -15.57 10.19 3.43
N GLU A 30 -15.27 9.83 4.68
CA GLU A 30 -15.73 10.57 5.85
C GLU A 30 -15.14 11.98 5.90
N LEU A 31 -13.83 12.15 5.61
CA LEU A 31 -13.22 13.47 5.56
C LEU A 31 -13.94 14.39 4.55
N PHE A 32 -14.33 13.87 3.39
CA PHE A 32 -15.03 14.64 2.36
C PHE A 32 -16.49 15.00 2.71
N LYS A 33 -17.16 14.28 3.63
CA LYS A 33 -18.55 14.59 4.02
C LYS A 33 -18.70 15.91 4.79
N THR A 34 -17.61 16.40 5.36
CA THR A 34 -17.64 17.54 6.29
C THR A 34 -17.65 18.90 5.60
N ASN A 35 -17.48 18.96 4.27
CA ASN A 35 -17.29 20.20 3.49
C ASN A 35 -16.14 21.11 4.01
N LEU A 36 -15.18 20.54 4.77
CA LEU A 36 -14.01 21.25 5.29
C LEU A 36 -12.82 21.26 4.32
N ILE A 37 -12.98 20.64 3.15
CA ILE A 37 -12.01 20.65 2.04
C ILE A 37 -12.57 21.54 0.94
N ASN A 38 -11.83 22.62 0.63
CA ASN A 38 -12.12 23.60 -0.41
C ASN A 38 -11.79 23.06 -1.81
N LEU A 39 -12.42 21.96 -2.19
CA LEU A 39 -12.41 21.38 -3.53
C LEU A 39 -13.85 21.30 -4.05
N SER A 40 -14.04 21.38 -5.36
CA SER A 40 -15.38 21.20 -5.94
C SER A 40 -15.85 19.75 -5.80
N ASP A 41 -17.16 19.53 -5.70
CA ASP A 41 -17.76 18.19 -5.60
C ASP A 41 -17.28 17.27 -6.73
N LYS A 42 -17.16 17.80 -7.96
CA LYS A 42 -16.64 17.05 -9.11
C LYS A 42 -15.21 16.54 -8.88
N LYS A 43 -14.33 17.34 -8.27
CA LYS A 43 -12.97 16.91 -7.92
C LYS A 43 -13.00 15.89 -6.80
N ILE A 44 -13.81 16.11 -5.76
CA ILE A 44 -13.96 15.20 -4.63
C ILE A 44 -14.41 13.82 -5.11
N GLU A 45 -15.46 13.74 -5.92
CA GLU A 45 -15.92 12.45 -6.47
C GLU A 45 -14.83 11.77 -7.30
N LYS A 46 -14.06 12.54 -8.09
CA LYS A 46 -12.97 11.97 -8.87
C LYS A 46 -11.83 11.44 -8.00
N ILE A 47 -11.51 12.12 -6.91
CA ILE A 47 -10.53 11.66 -5.93
C ILE A 47 -11.04 10.39 -5.23
N LYS A 48 -12.32 10.34 -4.85
CA LYS A 48 -12.93 9.13 -4.27
C LYS A 48 -12.84 7.92 -5.21
N GLU A 49 -13.11 8.11 -6.50
CA GLU A 49 -12.94 7.07 -7.52
C GLU A 49 -11.49 6.56 -7.54
N PHE A 50 -10.49 7.46 -7.61
CA PHE A 50 -9.08 7.04 -7.64
C PHE A 50 -8.62 6.38 -6.33
N LEU A 51 -9.12 6.82 -5.18
CA LEU A 51 -8.86 6.17 -3.89
C LEU A 51 -9.47 4.77 -3.82
N HIS A 52 -10.69 4.61 -4.35
CA HIS A 52 -11.33 3.30 -4.45
C HIS A 52 -10.53 2.37 -5.37
N GLU A 53 -10.15 2.82 -6.57
CA GLU A 53 -9.31 2.05 -7.49
C GLU A 53 -7.96 1.68 -6.85
N CYS A 54 -7.31 2.62 -6.17
CA CYS A 54 -6.08 2.38 -5.42
C CYS A 54 -6.27 1.31 -4.33
N THR A 55 -7.40 1.37 -3.61
CA THR A 55 -7.77 0.38 -2.59
C THR A 55 -7.91 -1.01 -3.21
N LEU A 56 -8.55 -1.12 -4.38
CA LEU A 56 -8.71 -2.40 -5.09
C LEU A 56 -7.38 -3.02 -5.50
N ASP A 57 -6.44 -2.23 -6.04
CA ASP A 57 -5.13 -2.76 -6.44
C ASP A 57 -4.27 -3.15 -5.23
N LEU A 58 -4.34 -2.40 -4.13
CA LEU A 58 -3.63 -2.75 -2.89
C LEU A 58 -4.19 -4.00 -2.20
N ILE A 59 -5.51 -4.20 -2.23
CA ILE A 59 -6.13 -5.45 -1.77
C ILE A 59 -5.62 -6.63 -2.61
N LYS A 60 -5.58 -6.48 -3.94
CA LYS A 60 -5.05 -7.54 -4.81
C LYS A 60 -3.58 -7.81 -4.53
N ALA A 61 -2.77 -6.78 -4.29
CA ALA A 61 -1.38 -6.96 -3.88
C ALA A 61 -1.27 -7.74 -2.56
N GLN A 62 -2.11 -7.40 -1.57
CA GLN A 62 -2.18 -8.14 -0.31
C GLN A 62 -2.59 -9.61 -0.50
N GLU A 63 -3.58 -9.89 -1.36
CA GLU A 63 -4.02 -11.24 -1.69
C GLU A 63 -2.90 -12.04 -2.39
N LEU A 64 -2.18 -11.42 -3.34
CA LEU A 64 -1.03 -12.04 -4.00
C LEU A 64 0.09 -12.38 -3.01
N PHE A 65 0.37 -11.48 -2.06
CA PHE A 65 1.34 -11.75 -1.00
C PHE A 65 0.88 -12.89 -0.08
N LYS A 66 -0.40 -12.90 0.31
CA LYS A 66 -0.96 -14.00 1.10
C LYS A 66 -0.86 -15.35 0.37
N ASN A 67 -1.20 -15.39 -0.91
CA ASN A 67 -1.09 -16.61 -1.73
C ASN A 67 0.36 -17.06 -1.89
N TYR A 68 1.30 -16.12 -2.04
CA TYR A 68 2.74 -16.40 -2.06
C TYR A 68 3.16 -17.11 -0.76
N LEU A 69 2.79 -16.56 0.40
CA LEU A 69 3.11 -17.13 1.70
C LEU A 69 2.45 -18.50 1.91
N GLU A 70 1.18 -18.65 1.53
CA GLU A 70 0.46 -19.91 1.62
C GLU A 70 1.16 -21.00 0.80
N LEU A 71 1.44 -20.75 -0.48
CA LEU A 71 2.15 -21.71 -1.34
C LEU A 71 3.55 -22.04 -0.79
N GLN A 72 4.31 -21.03 -0.36
CA GLN A 72 5.64 -21.21 0.21
C GLN A 72 5.58 -22.10 1.47
N ASN A 73 4.69 -21.79 2.40
CA ASN A 73 4.56 -22.51 3.67
C ASN A 73 4.01 -23.92 3.48
N GLU A 74 3.03 -24.11 2.60
CA GLU A 74 2.53 -25.44 2.23
C GLU A 74 3.65 -26.30 1.66
N THR A 75 4.49 -25.74 0.79
CA THR A 75 5.62 -26.45 0.19
C THR A 75 6.68 -26.80 1.23
N ILE A 76 7.04 -25.84 2.10
CA ILE A 76 7.96 -26.07 3.22
C ILE A 76 7.43 -27.18 4.14
N ASN A 77 6.15 -27.16 4.51
CA ASN A 77 5.56 -28.16 5.39
C ASN A 77 5.58 -29.56 4.75
N LYS A 78 5.25 -29.68 3.46
CA LYS A 78 5.32 -30.94 2.71
C LYS A 78 6.73 -31.52 2.64
N ILE A 79 7.74 -30.65 2.53
CA ILE A 79 9.17 -31.00 2.53
C ILE A 79 9.59 -31.48 3.92
N ILE A 80 9.30 -30.71 4.97
CA ILE A 80 9.69 -31.03 6.36
C ILE A 80 9.00 -32.31 6.86
N GLU A 81 7.74 -32.54 6.47
CA GLU A 81 7.00 -33.76 6.83
C GLU A 81 7.41 -35.00 5.99
N GLU A 82 8.45 -34.89 5.16
CA GLU A 82 8.97 -35.94 4.26
C GLU A 82 7.91 -36.53 3.30
N LYS A 83 6.81 -35.82 3.07
CA LYS A 83 5.68 -36.31 2.26
C LYS A 83 5.99 -36.31 0.75
N GLU A 84 6.87 -35.41 0.30
CA GLU A 84 7.09 -35.17 -1.13
C GLU A 84 8.57 -35.21 -1.56
N ILE A 85 9.50 -35.56 -0.66
CA ILE A 85 10.93 -35.64 -1.01
C ILE A 85 11.30 -37.07 -1.39
N LYS A 86 11.94 -37.23 -2.56
CA LYS A 86 12.64 -38.49 -2.91
C LYS A 86 14.14 -38.23 -2.97
N ILE A 87 14.88 -38.89 -2.08
CA ILE A 87 16.34 -38.87 -2.09
C ILE A 87 16.81 -40.09 -2.90
N LYS A 88 17.43 -39.86 -4.05
CA LYS A 88 18.07 -40.91 -4.85
C LYS A 88 19.46 -40.45 -5.26
N GLU A 89 20.49 -41.25 -4.95
CA GLU A 89 21.86 -41.03 -5.44
C GLU A 89 22.38 -39.60 -5.21
N ASN A 90 22.16 -39.06 -4.00
CA ASN A 90 22.51 -37.68 -3.61
C ASN A 90 21.73 -36.56 -4.33
N VAL A 91 20.64 -36.89 -5.04
CA VAL A 91 19.72 -35.92 -5.64
C VAL A 91 18.43 -35.87 -4.82
N ILE A 92 18.07 -34.66 -4.38
CA ILE A 92 16.80 -34.36 -3.71
C ILE A 92 15.78 -33.98 -4.79
N GLN A 93 14.77 -34.82 -4.99
CA GLN A 93 13.66 -34.52 -5.89
C GLN A 93 12.48 -33.96 -5.09
N TYR A 94 11.99 -32.79 -5.50
CA TYR A 94 10.81 -32.12 -4.94
C TYR A 94 10.08 -31.36 -6.06
N ASN A 95 8.82 -30.97 -5.80
CA ASN A 95 8.10 -30.07 -6.70
C ASN A 95 8.55 -28.63 -6.45
N ASP A 96 9.35 -28.07 -7.36
CA ASP A 96 9.91 -26.73 -7.21
C ASP A 96 8.84 -25.63 -7.44
N PRO A 97 8.47 -24.85 -6.40
CA PRO A 97 7.45 -23.81 -6.51
C PRO A 97 7.98 -22.50 -7.11
N SER A 98 9.26 -22.41 -7.48
CA SER A 98 9.94 -21.17 -7.89
C SER A 98 9.20 -20.43 -9.00
N TYR A 99 8.65 -21.16 -9.97
CA TYR A 99 7.91 -20.55 -11.09
C TYR A 99 6.63 -19.86 -10.62
N GLU A 100 5.77 -20.53 -9.84
CA GLU A 100 4.54 -19.92 -9.33
C GLU A 100 4.82 -18.79 -8.34
N LEU A 101 5.80 -18.96 -7.45
CA LEU A 101 6.22 -17.94 -6.50
C LEU A 101 6.71 -16.66 -7.21
N ASN A 102 7.50 -16.81 -8.28
CA ASN A 102 7.95 -15.68 -9.10
C ASN A 102 6.77 -14.97 -9.80
N LYS A 103 5.76 -15.72 -10.25
CA LYS A 103 4.56 -15.13 -10.85
C LYS A 103 3.76 -14.31 -9.84
N TYR A 104 3.57 -14.80 -8.61
CA TYR A 104 2.92 -14.01 -7.56
C TYR A 104 3.69 -12.73 -7.25
N PHE A 105 5.03 -12.81 -7.22
CA PHE A 105 5.90 -11.67 -7.01
C PHE A 105 5.78 -10.63 -8.14
N GLU A 106 5.79 -11.07 -9.40
CA GLU A 106 5.59 -10.20 -10.57
C GLU A 106 4.25 -9.47 -10.52
N ASP A 107 3.16 -10.21 -10.35
CA ASP A 107 1.80 -9.65 -10.27
C ASP A 107 1.69 -8.67 -9.09
N PHE A 108 2.35 -8.97 -7.98
CA PHE A 108 2.41 -8.08 -6.81
C PHE A 108 3.07 -6.74 -7.13
N LEU A 109 4.24 -6.74 -7.80
CA LEU A 109 4.91 -5.51 -8.21
C LEU A 109 4.03 -4.67 -9.15
N ILE A 110 3.37 -5.33 -10.11
CA ILE A 110 2.46 -4.67 -11.06
C ILE A 110 1.33 -3.95 -10.31
N ARG A 111 0.66 -4.63 -9.36
CA ARG A 111 -0.44 -4.05 -8.58
C ARG A 111 0.00 -2.84 -7.76
N ASN A 112 1.15 -2.93 -7.09
CA ASN A 112 1.70 -1.81 -6.32
C ASN A 112 2.04 -0.61 -7.21
N VAL A 113 2.64 -0.82 -8.40
CA VAL A 113 2.92 0.26 -9.35
C VAL A 113 1.62 0.91 -9.85
N ILE A 114 0.58 0.13 -10.13
CA ILE A 114 -0.72 0.67 -10.54
C ILE A 114 -1.32 1.55 -9.42
N ALA A 115 -1.32 1.08 -8.17
CA ALA A 115 -1.78 1.86 -7.02
C ALA A 115 -1.03 3.19 -6.90
N LEU A 116 0.30 3.18 -7.03
CA LEU A 116 1.11 4.40 -7.03
C LEU A 116 0.81 5.35 -8.19
N ARG A 117 0.38 4.85 -9.35
CA ARG A 117 -0.05 5.73 -10.45
C ARG A 117 -1.38 6.42 -10.14
N LYS A 118 -2.23 5.82 -9.30
CA LYS A 118 -3.48 6.47 -8.87
C LYS A 118 -3.22 7.68 -7.97
N THR A 119 -2.18 7.68 -7.15
CA THR A 119 -1.81 8.86 -6.35
C THR A 119 -1.37 10.03 -7.24
N ILE A 120 -0.68 9.75 -8.36
CA ILE A 120 -0.41 10.78 -9.38
C ILE A 120 -1.72 11.34 -9.91
N LYS A 121 -2.71 10.50 -10.22
CA LYS A 121 -4.03 10.95 -10.70
C LYS A 121 -4.80 11.78 -9.67
N ILE A 122 -4.66 11.47 -8.38
CA ILE A 122 -5.19 12.31 -7.30
C ILE A 122 -4.52 13.69 -7.34
N ALA A 123 -3.18 13.75 -7.46
CA ALA A 123 -2.47 15.01 -7.60
C ALA A 123 -2.90 15.79 -8.85
N GLU A 124 -3.06 15.12 -9.99
CA GLU A 124 -3.54 15.76 -11.23
C GLU A 124 -4.92 16.40 -11.04
N CYS A 125 -5.81 15.73 -10.29
CA CYS A 125 -7.14 16.24 -9.98
C CYS A 125 -7.10 17.43 -9.00
N VAL A 126 -6.22 17.38 -8.01
CA VAL A 126 -6.04 18.46 -7.03
C VAL A 126 -5.54 19.73 -7.72
N PHE A 127 -4.48 19.61 -8.53
CA PHE A 127 -3.79 20.74 -9.15
C PHE A 127 -4.31 21.14 -10.54
N ASP A 128 -5.33 20.47 -11.08
CA ASP A 128 -5.81 20.64 -12.47
C ASP A 128 -4.67 20.60 -13.50
N LYS A 129 -3.72 19.70 -13.28
CA LYS A 129 -2.48 19.63 -14.06
C LYS A 129 -2.12 18.18 -14.36
N LYS A 130 -1.78 17.88 -15.60
CA LYS A 130 -1.21 16.56 -15.96
C LYS A 130 0.27 16.50 -15.57
N PHE A 131 0.70 15.31 -15.14
CA PHE A 131 2.10 15.03 -14.89
C PHE A 131 2.56 13.89 -15.80
N ASP A 132 3.71 14.06 -16.43
CA ASP A 132 4.27 13.04 -17.32
C ASP A 132 4.77 11.81 -16.55
N GLY A 133 4.95 11.96 -15.24
CA GLY A 133 5.29 10.87 -14.36
C GLY A 133 5.76 11.32 -12.97
N PRO A 134 6.29 10.37 -12.19
CA PRO A 134 6.66 10.59 -10.79
C PRO A 134 7.71 11.69 -10.60
N LYS A 135 8.69 11.77 -11.51
CA LYS A 135 9.77 12.77 -11.46
C LYS A 135 9.25 14.18 -11.70
N ASP A 136 8.32 14.35 -12.64
CA ASP A 136 7.70 15.64 -12.93
C ASP A 136 6.81 16.10 -11.77
N LEU A 137 5.98 15.19 -11.25
CA LEU A 137 5.18 15.42 -10.04
C LEU A 137 6.06 15.85 -8.85
N LEU A 138 7.14 15.11 -8.56
CA LEU A 138 8.08 15.46 -7.48
C LEU A 138 8.67 16.85 -7.65
N LYS A 139 9.09 17.22 -8.88
CA LYS A 139 9.63 18.54 -9.18
C LYS A 139 8.59 19.63 -8.95
N TYR A 140 7.33 19.37 -9.28
CA TYR A 140 6.23 20.30 -9.05
C TYR A 140 5.92 20.46 -7.55
N LEU A 141 5.77 19.34 -6.83
CA LEU A 141 5.48 19.35 -5.39
C LEU A 141 6.57 20.07 -4.59
N LYS A 142 7.84 19.94 -4.98
CA LYS A 142 8.94 20.69 -4.35
C LYS A 142 8.81 22.20 -4.44
N LYS A 143 8.15 22.71 -5.49
CA LYS A 143 7.85 24.14 -5.63
C LYS A 143 6.64 24.55 -4.81
N VAL A 144 5.60 23.69 -4.77
CA VAL A 144 4.40 23.92 -3.97
C VAL A 144 4.74 23.97 -2.47
N PHE A 145 5.55 23.03 -2.00
CA PHE A 145 5.90 22.86 -0.59
C PHE A 145 7.24 23.50 -0.20
N THR A 146 7.64 24.59 -0.86
CA THR A 146 8.98 25.20 -0.68
C THR A 146 9.30 25.53 0.78
N ASN A 147 8.29 25.89 1.59
CA ASN A 147 8.45 26.25 3.00
C ASN A 147 8.18 25.09 3.97
N GLU A 148 7.71 23.94 3.48
CA GLU A 148 7.31 22.78 4.28
C GLU A 148 8.42 21.74 4.28
N LYS A 149 9.48 21.98 5.07
CA LYS A 149 10.69 21.14 5.10
C LYS A 149 10.38 19.65 5.34
N GLU A 150 9.37 19.36 6.15
CA GLU A 150 8.93 18.00 6.47
C GLU A 150 8.37 17.29 5.23
N TYR A 151 7.50 17.93 4.45
CA TYR A 151 6.98 17.34 3.21
C TYR A 151 8.06 17.17 2.16
N ILE A 152 8.98 18.13 2.03
CA ILE A 152 10.13 17.99 1.12
C ILE A 152 11.01 16.81 1.52
N LYS A 153 11.24 16.60 2.82
CA LYS A 153 11.99 15.45 3.34
C LYS A 153 11.27 14.14 3.00
N MET A 154 9.98 14.03 3.34
CA MET A 154 9.14 12.87 3.04
C MET A 154 9.20 12.52 1.54
N LEU A 155 8.96 13.50 0.66
CA LEU A 155 8.99 13.31 -0.79
C LEU A 155 10.37 12.85 -1.31
N ASN A 156 11.47 13.31 -0.70
CA ASN A 156 12.81 12.87 -1.08
C ASN A 156 13.10 11.44 -0.63
N GLU A 157 12.71 11.09 0.59
CA GLU A 157 12.86 9.74 1.14
C GLU A 157 12.03 8.74 0.32
N ASP A 158 10.77 9.08 0.05
CA ASP A 158 9.86 8.22 -0.69
C ASP A 158 10.25 8.02 -2.15
N SER A 159 10.85 9.03 -2.77
CA SER A 159 11.29 8.94 -4.17
C SER A 159 12.29 7.81 -4.42
N LYS A 160 13.03 7.36 -3.38
CA LYS A 160 14.03 6.29 -3.51
C LYS A 160 13.38 4.93 -3.70
N TRP A 161 12.55 4.50 -2.75
CA TRP A 161 11.88 3.19 -2.83
C TRP A 161 10.80 3.18 -3.92
N TYR A 162 10.19 4.33 -4.21
CA TYR A 162 9.27 4.48 -5.34
C TYR A 162 9.96 4.15 -6.67
N LYS A 163 11.14 4.75 -6.92
CA LYS A 163 11.91 4.50 -8.14
C LYS A 163 12.33 3.03 -8.23
N GLU A 164 12.80 2.49 -7.12
CA GLU A 164 13.20 1.09 -7.02
C GLU A 164 12.08 0.12 -7.41
N LEU A 165 10.85 0.34 -6.90
CA LEU A 165 9.70 -0.47 -7.25
C LEU A 165 9.40 -0.43 -8.76
N TYR A 166 9.52 0.74 -9.39
CA TYR A 166 9.39 0.88 -10.84
C TYR A 166 10.50 0.14 -11.61
N ASP A 167 11.74 0.28 -11.14
CA ASP A 167 12.89 -0.36 -11.74
C ASP A 167 12.77 -1.89 -11.65
N TYR A 168 12.32 -2.43 -10.51
CA TYR A 168 12.07 -3.87 -10.37
C TYR A 168 10.91 -4.37 -11.22
N ARG A 169 9.79 -3.64 -11.26
CA ARG A 169 8.70 -3.98 -12.20
C ARG A 169 9.22 -4.01 -13.64
N GLY A 170 10.04 -3.04 -14.05
CA GLY A 170 10.65 -3.02 -15.39
C GLY A 170 11.66 -4.16 -15.61
N LYS A 171 12.46 -4.53 -14.60
CA LYS A 171 13.38 -5.66 -14.67
C LYS A 171 12.64 -6.98 -14.84
N VAL A 172 11.54 -7.19 -14.12
CA VAL A 172 10.73 -8.41 -14.23
C VAL A 172 10.15 -8.57 -15.64
N GLU A 173 9.55 -7.53 -16.20
CA GLU A 173 8.98 -7.56 -17.57
C GLU A 173 10.01 -7.86 -18.67
N HIS A 174 11.29 -7.61 -18.39
CA HIS A 174 12.38 -7.87 -19.32
C HIS A 174 13.26 -9.06 -18.91
N SER A 175 12.82 -9.86 -17.94
CA SER A 175 13.57 -11.02 -17.41
C SER A 175 14.99 -10.69 -16.96
N LYS A 176 15.18 -9.47 -16.41
CA LYS A 176 16.46 -8.94 -15.90
C LYS A 176 16.55 -8.95 -14.37
N LEU A 177 15.51 -9.44 -13.70
CA LEU A 177 15.52 -9.50 -12.24
C LEU A 177 16.16 -10.81 -11.78
N GLU A 178 17.22 -10.70 -11.00
CA GLU A 178 17.93 -11.85 -10.44
C GLU A 178 17.29 -12.28 -9.11
N ILE A 179 16.66 -13.46 -9.13
CA ILE A 179 16.02 -14.10 -7.99
C ILE A 179 16.61 -15.51 -7.88
N THR A 180 17.05 -15.90 -6.68
CA THR A 180 17.51 -17.28 -6.46
C THR A 180 16.34 -18.27 -6.52
N ASN A 181 16.63 -19.52 -6.88
CA ASN A 181 15.62 -20.57 -6.81
C ASN A 181 15.25 -20.88 -5.36
N PHE A 182 14.08 -21.48 -5.19
CA PHE A 182 13.68 -22.16 -3.97
C PHE A 182 14.48 -23.46 -3.89
N GLU A 183 15.35 -23.59 -2.88
CA GLU A 183 16.30 -24.71 -2.78
C GLU A 183 16.02 -25.57 -1.55
N VAL A 184 16.16 -26.88 -1.70
CA VAL A 184 16.10 -27.86 -0.60
C VAL A 184 17.48 -28.47 -0.41
N TYR A 185 17.94 -28.58 0.84
CA TYR A 185 19.22 -29.20 1.20
C TYR A 185 19.06 -30.03 2.47
N LEU A 186 20.02 -30.91 2.76
CA LEU A 186 20.01 -31.71 3.99
C LEU A 186 20.90 -31.06 5.06
N ASP A 187 20.44 -31.10 6.31
CA ASP A 187 21.25 -30.74 7.47
C ASP A 187 22.27 -31.86 7.81
N LYS A 188 23.02 -31.68 8.91
CA LYS A 188 24.02 -32.67 9.36
C LYS A 188 23.42 -34.01 9.83
N ASN A 189 22.11 -34.09 9.99
CA ASN A 189 21.37 -35.25 10.46
C ASN A 189 20.45 -35.81 9.36
N ASP A 190 20.74 -35.50 8.09
CA ASP A 190 19.94 -35.88 6.91
C ASP A 190 18.49 -35.36 6.94
N LYS A 191 18.21 -34.30 7.70
CA LYS A 191 16.88 -33.66 7.73
C LYS A 191 16.78 -32.60 6.64
N PRO A 192 15.66 -32.54 5.90
CA PRO A 192 15.48 -31.54 4.87
C PRO A 192 15.31 -30.14 5.47
N LEU A 193 16.03 -29.18 4.88
CA LEU A 193 15.96 -27.76 5.13
C LEU A 193 15.66 -27.02 3.83
N VAL A 194 14.99 -25.89 3.94
CA VAL A 194 14.62 -25.04 2.82
C VAL A 194 15.38 -23.73 2.87
N LYS A 195 15.87 -23.29 1.72
CA LYS A 195 16.37 -21.94 1.48
C LYS A 195 15.36 -21.20 0.61
N LYS A 196 14.75 -20.16 1.19
CA LYS A 196 13.79 -19.30 0.52
C LYS A 196 14.44 -18.53 -0.64
N GLN A 197 13.62 -18.09 -1.59
CA GLN A 197 14.07 -17.25 -2.70
C GLN A 197 14.55 -15.87 -2.21
N ILE A 198 15.69 -15.44 -2.74
CA ILE A 198 16.35 -14.18 -2.39
C ILE A 198 16.35 -13.26 -3.61
N LEU A 199 16.03 -12.00 -3.39
CA LEU A 199 16.27 -10.92 -4.34
C LEU A 199 17.76 -10.53 -4.28
N VAL A 200 18.53 -10.91 -5.29
CA VAL A 200 20.01 -10.84 -5.25
C VAL A 200 20.51 -9.42 -5.00
N ASP A 201 19.98 -8.44 -5.74
CA ASP A 201 20.34 -7.02 -5.62
C ASP A 201 20.15 -6.43 -4.20
N LYS A 202 19.27 -7.04 -3.39
CA LYS A 202 18.91 -6.57 -2.05
C LYS A 202 19.43 -7.44 -0.92
N ASN A 203 19.83 -8.66 -1.26
CA ASN A 203 20.19 -9.67 -0.28
C ASN A 203 19.11 -9.84 0.81
N CYS A 204 17.84 -9.87 0.39
CA CYS A 204 16.69 -10.15 1.26
C CYS A 204 15.76 -11.16 0.60
N THR A 205 14.93 -11.82 1.40
CA THR A 205 13.93 -12.75 0.86
C THR A 205 12.85 -11.98 0.10
N LEU A 206 12.22 -12.65 -0.88
CA LEU A 206 11.06 -12.05 -1.56
C LEU A 206 9.92 -11.72 -0.60
N GLU A 207 9.71 -12.56 0.42
CA GLU A 207 8.73 -12.32 1.49
C GLU A 207 8.97 -10.99 2.21
N GLU A 208 10.18 -10.76 2.72
CA GLU A 208 10.54 -9.51 3.40
C GLU A 208 10.38 -8.30 2.48
N TYR A 209 10.78 -8.45 1.21
CA TYR A 209 10.62 -7.37 0.23
C TYR A 209 9.15 -7.06 -0.04
N MET A 210 8.30 -8.07 -0.21
CA MET A 210 6.86 -7.90 -0.46
C MET A 210 6.17 -7.24 0.73
N ASP A 211 6.47 -7.67 1.95
CA ASP A 211 5.87 -7.11 3.17
C ASP A 211 6.19 -5.61 3.31
N VAL A 212 7.49 -5.27 3.25
CA VAL A 212 7.96 -3.88 3.35
C VAL A 212 7.40 -3.03 2.20
N THR A 213 7.37 -3.56 0.98
CA THR A 213 6.83 -2.83 -0.19
C THR A 213 5.34 -2.55 -0.02
N LEU A 214 4.55 -3.54 0.40
CA LEU A 214 3.11 -3.37 0.59
C LEU A 214 2.83 -2.31 1.65
N TYR A 215 3.56 -2.35 2.77
CA TYR A 215 3.46 -1.35 3.83
C TYR A 215 3.83 0.05 3.34
N ASN A 216 4.95 0.19 2.61
CA ASN A 216 5.41 1.48 2.09
C ASN A 216 4.43 2.08 1.09
N VAL A 217 3.93 1.28 0.14
CA VAL A 217 2.97 1.75 -0.87
C VAL A 217 1.66 2.15 -0.21
N PHE A 218 1.14 1.33 0.70
CA PHE A 218 -0.08 1.65 1.43
C PHE A 218 0.05 2.96 2.23
N SER A 219 1.12 3.09 3.02
CA SER A 219 1.38 4.27 3.83
C SER A 219 1.57 5.52 2.96
N TYR A 220 2.31 5.39 1.86
CA TYR A 220 2.49 6.47 0.91
C TYR A 220 1.17 6.93 0.29
N CYS A 221 0.33 6.02 -0.19
CA CYS A 221 -0.96 6.38 -0.78
C CYS A 221 -1.83 7.17 0.20
N GLU A 222 -1.79 6.81 1.48
CA GLU A 222 -2.55 7.49 2.53
C GLU A 222 -1.94 8.87 2.85
N ASP A 223 -0.64 8.91 3.15
CA ASP A 223 0.05 10.10 3.63
C ASP A 223 0.18 11.16 2.53
N PHE A 224 0.44 10.71 1.29
CA PHE A 224 0.46 11.56 0.12
C PHE A 224 -0.92 12.19 -0.15
N THR A 225 -2.00 11.42 -0.02
CA THR A 225 -3.36 11.97 -0.19
C THR A 225 -3.65 13.03 0.86
N VAL A 226 -3.34 12.77 2.14
CA VAL A 226 -3.53 13.76 3.21
C VAL A 226 -2.70 15.01 2.97
N MET A 227 -1.43 14.86 2.57
CA MET A 227 -0.55 15.99 2.25
C MET A 227 -1.19 16.90 1.19
N LEU A 228 -1.79 16.32 0.14
CA LEU A 228 -2.50 17.09 -0.88
C LEU A 228 -3.77 17.75 -0.35
N LEU A 229 -4.56 17.05 0.45
CA LEU A 229 -5.82 17.58 1.00
C LEU A 229 -5.59 18.72 1.99
N LYS A 230 -4.49 18.69 2.75
CA LYS A 230 -4.11 19.77 3.67
C LYS A 230 -3.93 21.12 3.00
N LEU A 231 -3.53 21.15 1.71
CA LEU A 231 -3.46 22.39 0.91
C LEU A 231 -4.83 23.04 0.68
N HIS A 232 -5.91 22.27 0.85
CA HIS A 232 -7.27 22.68 0.58
C HIS A 232 -8.14 22.66 1.84
N CYS A 233 -7.57 22.47 3.03
CA CYS A 233 -8.34 22.58 4.26
C CYS A 233 -8.87 24.01 4.45
N SER A 234 -10.07 24.12 5.02
CA SER A 234 -10.63 25.40 5.46
C SER A 234 -9.72 26.07 6.50
N ASP A 235 -9.74 27.41 6.57
CA ASP A 235 -8.90 28.19 7.49
C ASP A 235 -9.16 27.94 8.98
N ILE A 236 -10.23 27.21 9.33
CA ILE A 236 -10.66 26.93 10.70
C ILE A 236 -10.24 25.53 11.21
N MET A 237 -9.84 24.64 10.31
CA MET A 237 -9.59 23.23 10.62
C MET A 237 -8.26 22.76 10.03
N ARG A 238 -7.71 21.70 10.61
CA ARG A 238 -6.52 21.00 10.11
C ARG A 238 -6.77 19.50 10.11
N ILE A 239 -6.16 18.78 9.18
CA ILE A 239 -6.11 17.31 9.24
C ILE A 239 -4.98 16.92 10.18
N VAL A 240 -5.30 16.14 11.21
CA VAL A 240 -4.35 15.62 12.21
C VAL A 240 -4.32 14.10 12.18
N GLN A 241 -3.22 13.53 12.67
CA GLN A 241 -3.09 12.09 12.84
C GLN A 241 -3.63 11.67 14.20
N ILE A 242 -4.43 10.61 14.22
CA ILE A 242 -4.91 9.95 15.44
C ILE A 242 -3.77 9.09 16.01
N PRO A 243 -3.41 9.25 17.29
CA PRO A 243 -2.43 8.41 17.98
C PRO A 243 -2.77 6.93 17.85
N GLU A 244 -1.76 6.07 17.68
CA GLU A 244 -1.97 4.65 17.33
C GLU A 244 -2.87 3.93 18.34
N ASN A 245 -2.63 4.18 19.63
CA ASN A 245 -3.38 3.62 20.75
C ASN A 245 -4.84 4.10 20.83
N GLN A 246 -5.24 5.09 20.03
CA GLN A 246 -6.60 5.62 19.98
C GLN A 246 -7.35 5.17 18.71
N ARG A 247 -6.65 4.65 17.69
CA ARG A 247 -7.26 4.39 16.37
C ARG A 247 -8.37 3.34 16.41
N GLU A 248 -8.29 2.35 17.29
CA GLU A 248 -9.34 1.32 17.42
C GLU A 248 -10.70 1.92 17.75
N ASN A 249 -10.72 2.96 18.58
CA ASN A 249 -11.94 3.70 18.94
C ASN A 249 -12.47 4.58 17.79
N HIS A 250 -11.66 4.80 16.75
CA HIS A 250 -11.96 5.61 15.58
C HIS A 250 -12.05 4.77 14.30
N ARG A 251 -12.57 3.54 14.40
CA ARG A 251 -12.69 2.61 13.26
C ARG A 251 -11.34 2.45 12.55
N ASN A 252 -10.22 2.39 13.26
CA ASN A 252 -8.87 2.29 12.69
C ASN A 252 -8.47 3.40 11.70
N PHE A 253 -9.14 4.55 11.72
CA PHE A 253 -8.69 5.72 10.97
C PHE A 253 -7.35 6.23 11.53
N LYS A 254 -6.44 6.59 10.65
CA LYS A 254 -5.20 7.31 10.96
C LYS A 254 -5.42 8.83 10.99
N TYR A 255 -6.36 9.37 10.23
CA TYR A 255 -6.54 10.81 10.05
C TYR A 255 -7.95 11.29 10.37
N THR A 256 -8.04 12.48 10.97
CA THR A 256 -9.29 13.18 11.29
C THR A 256 -9.09 14.70 11.21
N TYR A 257 -10.17 15.47 11.35
CA TYR A 257 -10.09 16.91 11.57
C TYR A 257 -9.86 17.25 13.04
N ASP A 258 -9.16 18.35 13.26
CA ASP A 258 -9.11 19.08 14.53
C ASP A 258 -9.20 20.57 14.23
N LEU A 259 -9.66 21.35 15.22
CA LEU A 259 -9.62 22.80 15.15
C LEU A 259 -8.16 23.26 15.12
N ARG A 260 -7.91 24.40 14.48
CA ARG A 260 -6.60 25.04 14.62
C ARG A 260 -6.38 25.52 16.05
N GLU A 261 -5.15 25.39 16.54
CA GLU A 261 -4.78 25.73 17.92
C GLU A 261 -5.13 27.18 18.30
N ASP A 262 -4.96 28.13 17.38
CA ASP A 262 -5.26 29.55 17.60
C ASP A 262 -6.77 29.85 17.73
N LEU A 263 -7.63 28.96 17.25
CA LEU A 263 -9.08 29.02 17.44
C LEU A 263 -9.50 28.24 18.68
N LYS A 264 -8.83 27.11 18.94
CA LYS A 264 -9.06 26.28 20.11
C LYS A 264 -8.77 27.04 21.40
N SER A 265 -7.66 27.78 21.46
CA SER A 265 -7.31 28.63 22.61
C SER A 265 -8.37 29.71 22.86
N LYS A 266 -8.86 30.38 21.81
CA LYS A 266 -9.92 31.41 21.90
C LYS A 266 -11.28 30.88 22.37
N LEU A 267 -11.56 29.60 22.17
CA LEU A 267 -12.79 28.97 22.64
C LEU A 267 -12.67 28.60 24.12
N LEU A 268 -11.52 28.06 24.53
CA LEU A 268 -11.24 27.73 25.93
C LEU A 268 -11.16 28.98 26.82
N ASP A 269 -10.53 30.05 26.33
CA ASP A 269 -10.45 31.34 27.04
C ASP A 269 -11.83 32.01 27.26
N LYS A 270 -12.87 31.60 26.53
CA LYS A 270 -14.25 32.07 26.68
C LYS A 270 -15.11 31.23 27.62
N GLU A 271 -14.70 30.00 27.92
CA GLU A 271 -15.42 29.14 28.88
C GLU A 271 -14.99 29.43 30.34
N ASP A 272 -13.82 30.05 30.53
CA ASP A 272 -13.29 30.47 31.83
C ASP A 272 -13.63 31.93 32.21
N SER A 273 -14.47 32.62 31.42
CA SER A 273 -14.92 34.01 31.64
C SER A 273 -16.43 34.13 31.80
#